data_AF-A0AAW0FGS5-F1
#
_entry.id   AF-A0AAW0FGS5-F1
#
_cell.length_a   1.000
_cell.length_b   1.000
_cell.length_c   1.000
_cell.angle_alpha   90.00
_cell.angle_beta   90.00
_cell.angle_gamma   90.00
#
_symmetry.space_group_name_H-M   'P 1'
#
loop_
_entity.id
_entity.type
_entity.pdbx_description
1 polymer ?
#
loop_
_entity_poly.entity_id
_entity_poly.type
_entity_poly.pdbx_seq_one_letter_code
_entity_poly.pdbx_strand_id
1 'polypeptide(L)'
;MLGGISTAEEIVREQWDQYYKPSEEREADDPGVQSQASTTSTAQKRKRYHEDIDNFGLKTGTDSDALTAYLDSPIVGLRLDPINYWSSQLSLGDPLARMALDFLSAPAASTDVERAFSRGGLTVSKRRHALSDQSTRCATVFGSWARVPGMIDESEIVSAMKERNKRTKVTKVPNMYVDNGSDVE
;
A
#
# COMPACT_ATOMS: atom_id res chain seq x y z
N MET A 1 -31.67 7.20 -23.59
CA MET A 1 -31.00 7.48 -22.30
C MET A 1 -30.44 6.20 -21.65
N LEU A 2 -30.08 5.17 -22.42
CA LEU A 2 -29.59 3.86 -21.90
C LEU A 2 -28.10 3.58 -22.19
N GLY A 3 -27.41 4.44 -22.95
CA GLY A 3 -26.03 4.19 -23.38
C GLY A 3 -25.01 4.15 -22.24
N GLY A 4 -25.22 4.94 -21.18
CA GLY A 4 -24.24 5.03 -20.08
C GLY A 4 -24.07 3.75 -19.26
N ILE A 5 -25.14 2.98 -19.07
CA ILE A 5 -25.08 1.74 -18.28
C ILE A 5 -24.35 0.65 -19.08
N SER A 6 -24.68 0.50 -20.35
CA SER A 6 -24.01 -0.47 -21.24
C SER A 6 -22.52 -0.18 -21.39
N THR A 7 -22.13 1.09 -21.53
CA THR A 7 -20.72 1.48 -21.61
C THR A 7 -19.98 1.23 -20.29
N ALA A 8 -20.63 1.49 -19.14
CA ALA A 8 -20.02 1.20 -17.85
C ALA A 8 -19.78 -0.30 -17.64
N GLU A 9 -20.76 -1.14 -18.01
CA GLU A 9 -20.61 -2.60 -17.95
C GLU A 9 -19.49 -3.11 -18.86
N GLU A 10 -19.38 -2.57 -20.07
CA GLU A 10 -18.31 -2.90 -21.02
C GLU A 10 -16.93 -2.59 -20.43
N ILE A 11 -16.74 -1.38 -19.89
CA ILE A 11 -15.47 -0.96 -19.28
C ILE A 11 -15.11 -1.85 -18.08
N VAL A 12 -16.07 -2.16 -17.21
CA VAL A 12 -15.82 -3.00 -16.03
C VAL A 12 -15.42 -4.42 -16.44
N ARG A 13 -16.06 -4.98 -17.48
CA ARG A 13 -15.69 -6.29 -18.02
C ARG A 13 -14.30 -6.30 -18.65
N GLU A 14 -13.96 -5.26 -19.42
CA GLU A 14 -12.61 -5.12 -19.98
C GLU A 14 -11.55 -5.08 -18.87
N GLN A 15 -11.76 -4.29 -17.82
CA GLN A 15 -10.83 -4.20 -16.69
C GLN A 15 -10.71 -5.54 -15.95
N TRP A 16 -11.83 -6.23 -15.74
CA TRP A 16 -11.85 -7.54 -15.11
C TRP A 16 -11.02 -8.57 -15.88
N ASP A 17 -11.28 -8.73 -17.17
CA ASP A 17 -10.56 -9.69 -18.01
C ASP A 17 -9.07 -9.35 -18.13
N GLN A 18 -8.71 -8.06 -18.18
CA GLN A 18 -7.32 -7.64 -18.35
C GLN A 18 -6.48 -7.81 -17.08
N TYR A 19 -7.00 -7.42 -15.91
CA TYR A 19 -6.17 -7.25 -14.70
C TYR A 19 -6.54 -8.15 -13.53
N TYR A 20 -7.80 -8.56 -13.40
CA TYR A 20 -8.29 -9.17 -12.16
C TYR A 20 -8.68 -10.64 -12.29
N LYS A 21 -9.00 -11.08 -13.51
CA LYS A 21 -9.33 -12.47 -13.79
C LYS A 21 -8.18 -13.39 -13.35
N PRO A 22 -8.44 -14.38 -12.46
CA PRO A 22 -7.44 -15.36 -12.07
C PRO A 22 -6.94 -16.07 -13.32
N SER A 23 -5.69 -15.77 -13.69
CA SER A 23 -5.00 -16.36 -14.82
C SER A 23 -3.98 -17.35 -14.25
N GLU A 24 -3.98 -18.59 -14.72
CA GLU A 24 -3.10 -19.68 -14.23
C GLU A 24 -1.59 -19.33 -14.28
N GLU A 25 -1.20 -18.23 -14.95
CA GLU A 25 0.18 -17.84 -15.22
C GLU A 25 0.74 -16.73 -14.30
N ARG A 26 -0.06 -16.08 -13.43
CA ARG A 26 0.38 -14.91 -12.62
C ARG A 26 0.93 -15.23 -11.22
N GLU A 27 1.50 -16.41 -11.00
CA GLU A 27 2.12 -16.76 -9.71
C GLU A 27 3.65 -16.56 -9.65
N ALA A 28 4.27 -15.86 -10.61
CA ALA A 28 5.72 -15.65 -10.64
C ALA A 28 6.12 -14.18 -10.47
N ASP A 29 5.87 -13.57 -9.31
CA ASP A 29 6.69 -12.45 -8.84
C ASP A 29 6.61 -12.28 -7.31
N ASP A 30 7.12 -13.28 -6.58
CA ASP A 30 7.54 -13.11 -5.18
C ASP A 30 9.04 -13.49 -5.07
N PRO A 31 9.94 -12.55 -4.70
CA PRO A 31 11.35 -12.84 -4.55
C PRO A 31 11.63 -13.33 -3.13
N GLY A 32 11.66 -14.65 -2.97
CA GLY A 32 12.51 -15.28 -1.96
C GLY A 32 11.83 -16.33 -1.11
N VAL A 33 12.16 -17.60 -1.36
CA VAL A 33 12.92 -18.46 -0.44
C VAL A 33 13.43 -19.65 -1.24
N GLN A 34 14.75 -19.77 -1.37
CA GLN A 34 15.41 -20.99 -1.80
C GLN A 34 15.28 -22.05 -0.70
N SER A 35 14.86 -23.26 -1.05
CA SER A 35 15.36 -24.46 -0.38
C SER A 35 15.24 -25.68 -1.30
N GLN A 36 16.42 -26.18 -1.67
CA GLN A 36 16.61 -27.44 -2.35
C GLN A 36 16.33 -28.59 -1.38
N ALA A 37 15.57 -29.59 -1.80
CA ALA A 37 15.81 -30.98 -1.41
C ALA A 37 15.08 -31.94 -2.35
N SER A 38 15.85 -32.67 -3.15
CA SER A 38 15.41 -33.87 -3.86
C SER A 38 15.35 -35.04 -2.88
N THR A 39 14.25 -35.80 -2.80
CA THR A 39 14.29 -37.27 -2.60
C THR A 39 12.90 -37.94 -2.75
N THR A 40 12.80 -38.70 -3.85
CA THR A 40 12.27 -40.06 -4.04
C THR A 40 11.11 -40.62 -3.19
N SER A 41 10.14 -41.20 -3.92
CA SER A 41 9.27 -42.35 -3.58
C SER A 41 8.18 -42.22 -2.50
N THR A 42 7.24 -41.27 -2.67
CA THR A 42 5.86 -41.41 -2.15
C THR A 42 4.87 -40.62 -3.04
N ALA A 43 5.06 -40.69 -4.35
CA ALA A 43 4.57 -39.70 -5.31
C ALA A 43 3.06 -39.71 -5.61
N GLN A 44 2.29 -40.71 -5.17
CA GLN A 44 0.88 -40.83 -5.57
C GLN A 44 -0.13 -40.49 -4.46
N LYS A 45 0.25 -40.65 -3.19
CA LYS A 45 -0.62 -40.34 -2.05
C LYS A 45 -0.47 -38.90 -1.53
N ARG A 46 0.69 -38.28 -1.73
CA ARG A 46 0.95 -36.87 -1.38
C ARG A 46 0.33 -35.87 -2.35
N LYS A 47 0.08 -36.29 -3.60
CA LYS A 47 -0.57 -35.44 -4.61
C LYS A 47 -1.97 -35.02 -4.18
N ARG A 48 -2.80 -35.96 -3.71
CA ARG A 48 -4.18 -35.66 -3.28
C ARG A 48 -4.29 -34.67 -2.12
N TYR A 49 -3.36 -34.72 -1.15
CA TYR A 49 -3.39 -33.80 -0.01
C TYR A 49 -2.88 -32.41 -0.34
N HIS A 50 -1.94 -32.28 -1.29
CA HIS A 50 -1.50 -30.96 -1.76
C HIS A 50 -2.49 -30.39 -2.79
N GLU A 51 -3.08 -31.23 -3.66
CA GLU A 51 -4.15 -30.83 -4.59
C GLU A 51 -5.34 -30.19 -3.85
N ASP A 52 -5.73 -30.70 -2.68
CA ASP A 52 -6.81 -30.12 -1.86
C ASP A 52 -6.42 -28.81 -1.15
N ILE A 53 -5.12 -28.57 -0.94
CA ILE A 53 -4.58 -27.32 -0.35
C ILE A 53 -4.40 -26.26 -1.43
N ASP A 54 -3.89 -26.66 -2.61
CA ASP A 54 -3.73 -25.83 -3.79
C ASP A 54 -5.09 -25.45 -4.40
N ASN A 55 -6.12 -26.29 -4.23
CA ASN A 55 -7.52 -25.99 -4.60
C ASN A 55 -8.35 -25.31 -3.49
N PHE A 56 -7.78 -24.96 -2.34
CA PHE A 56 -8.54 -24.33 -1.26
C PHE A 56 -8.92 -22.90 -1.64
N GLY A 57 -10.12 -22.73 -2.20
CA GLY A 57 -10.64 -21.47 -2.75
C GLY A 57 -10.94 -21.53 -4.25
N LEU A 58 -10.50 -22.60 -4.94
CA LEU A 58 -10.82 -22.82 -6.35
C LEU A 58 -12.23 -23.44 -6.45
N LYS A 59 -13.26 -22.60 -6.57
CA LYS A 59 -14.58 -23.07 -7.01
C LYS A 59 -14.51 -23.51 -8.47
N THR A 60 -14.05 -24.73 -8.69
CA THR A 60 -14.27 -25.46 -9.95
C THR A 60 -15.74 -25.89 -9.99
N GLY A 61 -16.60 -25.11 -10.64
CA GLY A 61 -17.97 -25.55 -10.95
C GLY A 61 -19.09 -24.56 -10.75
N THR A 62 -18.99 -23.38 -11.35
CA THR A 62 -20.12 -22.76 -12.04
C THR A 62 -19.56 -22.18 -13.33
N ASP A 63 -20.14 -22.51 -14.47
CA ASP A 63 -19.79 -22.04 -15.83
C ASP A 63 -19.96 -20.50 -16.00
N SER A 64 -20.17 -19.78 -14.90
CA SER A 64 -20.40 -18.34 -14.85
C SER A 64 -19.20 -17.65 -14.20
N ASP A 65 -18.62 -16.74 -14.96
CA ASP A 65 -17.58 -15.81 -14.54
C ASP A 65 -18.01 -15.02 -13.28
N ALA A 66 -17.07 -14.80 -12.35
CA ALA A 66 -17.37 -14.22 -11.03
C ALA A 66 -18.01 -12.83 -11.12
N LEU A 67 -17.56 -12.00 -12.07
CA LEU A 67 -18.15 -10.69 -12.33
C LEU A 67 -19.60 -10.81 -12.85
N THR A 68 -19.85 -11.78 -13.72
CA THR A 68 -21.20 -12.03 -14.24
C THR A 68 -22.15 -12.49 -13.13
N ALA A 69 -21.70 -13.42 -12.28
CA ALA A 69 -22.47 -13.86 -11.12
C ALA A 69 -22.80 -12.71 -10.15
N TYR A 70 -21.90 -11.73 -9.99
CA TYR A 70 -22.14 -10.54 -9.18
C TYR A 70 -23.16 -9.59 -9.82
N LEU A 71 -23.07 -9.33 -11.13
CA LEU A 71 -24.01 -8.45 -11.84
C LEU A 71 -25.44 -9.02 -11.86
N ASP A 72 -25.57 -10.35 -11.89
CA ASP A 72 -26.87 -11.05 -11.81
C ASP A 72 -27.40 -11.16 -10.37
N SER A 73 -26.59 -10.84 -9.36
CA SER A 73 -26.97 -10.97 -7.95
C SER A 73 -27.96 -9.87 -7.52
N PRO A 74 -28.86 -10.15 -6.56
CA PRO A 74 -29.78 -9.14 -6.06
C PRO A 74 -29.02 -8.01 -5.36
N ILE A 75 -29.51 -6.79 -5.52
CA ILE A 75 -28.92 -5.59 -4.93
C ILE A 75 -28.85 -5.75 -3.39
N VAL A 76 -27.63 -5.79 -2.86
CA VAL A 76 -27.37 -5.79 -1.42
C VAL A 76 -27.66 -4.40 -0.87
N GLY A 77 -28.49 -4.31 0.18
CA GLY A 77 -29.00 -3.04 0.68
C GLY A 77 -27.94 -2.11 1.29
N LEU A 78 -28.18 -0.80 1.14
CA LEU A 78 -27.34 0.37 1.52
C LEU A 78 -26.89 0.47 3.00
N ARG A 79 -27.19 -0.50 3.86
CA ARG A 79 -26.84 -0.44 5.30
C ARG A 79 -25.42 -0.93 5.60
N LEU A 80 -24.76 -1.57 4.65
CA LEU A 80 -23.43 -2.14 4.84
C LEU A 80 -22.37 -1.17 4.32
N ASP A 81 -21.30 -0.99 5.10
CA ASP A 81 -20.10 -0.32 4.60
C ASP A 81 -19.47 -1.19 3.51
N PRO A 82 -19.41 -0.71 2.25
CA PRO A 82 -18.98 -1.52 1.13
C PRO A 82 -17.51 -1.93 1.24
N ILE A 83 -16.64 -1.09 1.83
CA ILE A 83 -15.23 -1.43 2.01
C ILE A 83 -15.10 -2.59 2.99
N ASN A 84 -15.84 -2.56 4.11
CA ASN A 84 -15.82 -3.64 5.09
C ASN A 84 -16.42 -4.94 4.53
N TYR A 85 -17.49 -4.85 3.74
CA TYR A 85 -18.07 -6.01 3.05
C TYR A 85 -17.04 -6.69 2.14
N TRP A 86 -16.45 -5.94 1.22
CA TRP A 86 -15.49 -6.52 0.28
C TRP A 86 -14.18 -6.94 0.94
N SER A 87 -13.79 -6.31 2.05
CA SER A 87 -12.66 -6.77 2.87
C SER A 87 -12.93 -8.15 3.48
N SER A 88 -14.15 -8.39 3.98
CA SER A 88 -14.54 -9.72 4.46
C SER A 88 -14.58 -10.75 3.33
N GLN A 89 -15.04 -10.34 2.15
CA GLN A 89 -15.15 -11.20 0.97
C GLN A 89 -13.76 -11.55 0.38
N LEU A 90 -12.80 -10.63 0.47
CA LEU A 90 -11.40 -10.88 0.16
C LEU A 90 -10.80 -11.94 1.11
N SER A 91 -11.10 -11.85 2.41
CA SER A 91 -10.63 -12.84 3.39
C SER A 91 -11.23 -14.24 3.17
N LEU A 92 -12.39 -14.32 2.51
CA LEU A 92 -13.07 -15.56 2.11
C LEU A 92 -12.56 -16.10 0.76
N GLY A 93 -11.62 -15.42 0.10
CA GLY A 93 -11.04 -15.86 -1.18
C GLY A 93 -11.91 -15.57 -2.40
N ASP A 94 -12.80 -14.58 -2.34
CA ASP A 94 -13.56 -14.17 -3.53
C ASP A 94 -12.63 -13.48 -4.55
N PRO A 95 -12.55 -13.98 -5.79
CA PRO A 95 -11.68 -13.42 -6.82
C PRO A 95 -12.08 -11.99 -7.22
N LEU A 96 -13.34 -11.58 -7.02
CA LEU A 96 -13.85 -10.25 -7.37
C LEU A 96 -13.51 -9.19 -6.31
N ALA A 97 -13.26 -9.61 -5.07
CA ALA A 97 -13.12 -8.69 -3.94
C ALA A 97 -11.95 -7.71 -4.10
N ARG A 98 -10.85 -8.15 -4.72
CA ARG A 98 -9.71 -7.28 -5.00
C ARG A 98 -10.10 -6.13 -5.94
N MET A 99 -10.78 -6.44 -7.04
CA MET A 99 -11.25 -5.42 -7.98
C MET A 99 -12.20 -4.45 -7.29
N ALA A 100 -13.17 -4.96 -6.52
CA ALA A 100 -14.13 -4.12 -5.82
C ALA A 100 -13.45 -3.14 -4.84
N LEU A 101 -12.46 -3.60 -4.08
CA LEU A 101 -11.71 -2.75 -3.14
C LEU A 101 -10.88 -1.68 -3.86
N ASP A 102 -10.25 -2.01 -4.98
CA ASP A 102 -9.46 -1.04 -5.75
C ASP A 102 -10.34 0.10 -6.30
N PHE A 103 -11.54 -0.22 -6.81
CA PHE A 103 -12.49 0.79 -7.27
C PHE A 103 -13.13 1.59 -6.13
N LEU A 104 -13.46 0.94 -5.00
CA LEU A 104 -14.12 1.60 -3.86
C LEU A 104 -13.19 2.46 -3.02
N SER A 105 -11.89 2.12 -2.98
CA SER A 105 -10.87 2.90 -2.26
C SER A 105 -10.39 4.11 -3.06
N ALA A 106 -10.66 4.16 -4.37
CA ALA A 106 -10.35 5.30 -5.19
C ALA A 106 -11.18 6.53 -4.75
N PRO A 107 -10.55 7.67 -4.46
CA PRO A 107 -11.29 8.87 -4.08
C PRO A 107 -12.09 9.38 -5.28
N ALA A 108 -13.35 9.78 -5.03
CA ALA A 108 -14.23 10.31 -6.07
C ALA A 108 -13.72 11.62 -6.71
N ALA A 109 -12.81 12.34 -6.04
CA ALA A 109 -12.25 13.59 -6.51
C ALA A 109 -10.77 13.75 -6.10
N SER A 110 -10.03 14.54 -6.87
CA SER A 110 -8.63 14.93 -6.59
C SER A 110 -8.48 15.91 -5.42
N THR A 111 -9.57 16.27 -4.74
CA THR A 111 -9.59 17.33 -3.71
C THR A 111 -8.63 17.06 -2.56
N ASP A 112 -8.46 15.81 -2.14
CA ASP A 112 -7.54 15.47 -1.04
C ASP A 112 -6.07 15.67 -1.45
N VAL A 113 -5.75 15.33 -2.70
CA VAL A 113 -4.42 15.52 -3.29
C VAL A 113 -4.15 17.02 -3.45
N GLU A 114 -5.10 17.79 -3.97
CA GLU A 114 -4.99 19.26 -4.09
C GLU A 114 -4.82 19.94 -2.74
N ARG A 115 -5.56 19.49 -1.72
CA ARG A 115 -5.42 19.99 -0.34
C ARG A 115 -4.04 19.67 0.22
N ALA A 116 -3.51 18.47 -0.04
CA ALA A 116 -2.16 18.11 0.36
C ALA A 116 -1.11 19.00 -0.31
N PHE A 117 -1.23 19.27 -1.61
CA PHE A 117 -0.32 20.17 -2.35
C PHE A 117 -0.40 21.62 -1.88
N SER A 118 -1.62 22.15 -1.69
CA SER A 118 -1.83 23.51 -1.19
C SER A 118 -1.13 23.71 0.16
N ARG A 119 -1.23 22.72 1.06
CA ARG A 119 -0.54 22.73 2.35
C ARG A 119 0.97 22.52 2.21
N GLY A 120 1.41 21.64 1.30
CA GLY A 120 2.82 21.47 0.96
C GLY A 120 3.47 22.78 0.54
N GLY A 121 2.73 23.63 -0.18
CA GLY A 121 3.13 25.00 -0.52
C GLY A 121 3.50 25.86 0.69
N LEU A 122 2.91 25.66 1.87
CA LEU A 122 3.29 26.38 3.10
C LEU A 122 4.67 25.96 3.62
N THR A 123 5.14 24.76 3.28
CA THR A 123 6.47 24.27 3.64
C THR A 123 7.55 24.96 2.81
N VAL A 124 7.23 25.24 1.54
CA VAL A 124 8.09 25.94 0.55
C VAL A 124 7.83 27.44 0.62
N SER A 125 8.49 28.13 1.55
CA SER A 125 8.41 29.59 1.64
C SER A 125 9.52 30.27 0.85
N LYS A 126 9.30 31.54 0.45
CA LYS A 126 10.30 32.38 -0.24
C LYS A 126 11.61 32.57 0.54
N ARG A 127 11.68 32.21 1.83
CA ARG A 127 12.89 32.33 2.67
C ARG A 127 13.56 30.98 2.97
N ARG A 128 12.92 29.86 2.64
CA ARG A 128 13.44 28.50 2.87
C ARG A 128 14.07 27.95 1.59
N HIS A 129 15.21 28.52 1.20
CA HIS A 129 15.95 28.12 -0.02
C HIS A 129 16.78 26.84 0.13
N ALA A 130 16.82 26.23 1.32
CA ALA A 130 17.67 25.09 1.64
C ALA A 130 16.91 23.75 1.76
N LEU A 131 15.65 23.68 1.33
CA LEU A 131 14.91 22.42 1.27
C LEU A 131 15.09 21.80 -0.11
N SER A 132 15.52 20.54 -0.16
CA SER A 132 15.49 19.77 -1.39
C SER A 132 14.05 19.44 -1.79
N ASP A 133 13.87 19.10 -3.07
CA ASP A 133 12.65 18.51 -3.62
C ASP A 133 12.23 17.27 -2.80
N GLN A 134 13.18 16.40 -2.47
CA GLN A 134 12.94 15.22 -1.65
C GLN A 134 12.43 15.57 -0.25
N SER A 135 13.04 16.56 0.42
CA SER A 135 12.62 16.99 1.76
C SER A 135 11.21 17.59 1.73
N THR A 136 10.90 18.35 0.67
CA THR A 136 9.59 18.97 0.45
C THR A 136 8.50 17.91 0.23
N ARG A 137 8.78 16.90 -0.61
CA ARG A 137 7.88 15.77 -0.86
C ARG A 137 7.64 14.99 0.43
N CYS A 138 8.71 14.60 1.13
CA CYS A 138 8.61 13.87 2.39
C CYS A 138 7.78 14.64 3.42
N ALA A 139 8.03 15.94 3.62
CA ALA A 139 7.25 16.75 4.56
C ALA A 139 5.76 16.84 4.20
N THR A 140 5.44 16.91 2.90
CA THR A 140 4.06 16.97 2.41
C THR A 140 3.33 15.65 2.65
N VAL A 141 3.94 14.53 2.27
CA VAL A 141 3.38 13.18 2.46
C VAL A 141 3.25 12.84 3.95
N PHE A 142 4.32 13.04 4.72
CA PHE A 142 4.33 12.82 6.16
C PHE A 142 3.27 13.66 6.87
N GLY A 143 3.14 14.94 6.51
CA GLY A 143 2.09 15.81 7.05
C GLY A 143 0.67 15.39 6.63
N SER A 144 0.50 14.67 5.52
CA SER A 144 -0.76 14.04 5.15
C SER A 144 -1.07 12.85 6.04
N TRP A 145 -0.08 11.97 6.22
CA TRP A 145 -0.21 10.75 7.01
C TRP A 145 -0.43 11.02 8.49
N ALA A 146 0.21 12.04 9.05
CA ALA A 146 0.04 12.45 10.46
C ALA A 146 -1.40 12.89 10.80
N ARG A 147 -2.27 13.10 9.81
CA ARG A 147 -3.69 13.42 10.04
C ARG A 147 -4.58 12.19 10.12
N VAL A 148 -4.09 11.03 9.72
CA VAL A 148 -4.82 9.77 9.81
C VAL A 148 -4.49 9.14 11.17
N PRO A 149 -5.45 9.06 12.10
CA PRO A 149 -5.19 8.52 13.42
C PRO A 149 -4.67 7.08 13.34
N GLY A 150 -3.62 6.78 14.10
CA GLY A 150 -3.02 5.44 14.14
C GLY A 150 -2.14 5.06 12.95
N MET A 151 -2.00 5.92 11.94
CA MET A 151 -1.13 5.64 10.79
C MET A 151 0.35 5.96 11.05
N ILE A 152 0.62 6.83 12.02
CA ILE A 152 1.96 7.18 12.46
C ILE A 152 2.03 6.98 13.98
N ASP A 153 3.04 6.26 14.45
CA ASP A 153 3.34 6.19 15.88
C ASP A 153 4.06 7.47 16.33
N GLU A 154 3.27 8.41 16.87
CA GLU A 154 3.80 9.68 17.40
C GLU A 154 4.78 9.46 18.57
N SER A 155 4.63 8.37 19.32
CA SER A 155 5.48 8.07 20.48
C SER A 155 6.90 7.71 20.04
N GLU A 156 7.03 6.94 18.96
CA GLU A 156 8.29 6.59 18.33
C GLU A 156 9.01 7.82 17.75
N ILE A 157 8.26 8.74 17.14
CA ILE A 157 8.86 9.97 16.60
C ILE A 157 9.41 10.85 17.73
N VAL A 158 8.65 11.01 18.80
CA VAL A 158 9.07 11.82 19.95
C VAL A 158 10.30 11.22 20.61
N SER A 159 10.39 9.90 20.75
CA SER A 159 11.58 9.24 21.30
C SER A 159 12.79 9.45 20.40
N ALA A 160 12.66 9.22 19.08
CA ALA A 160 13.72 9.43 18.10
C ALA A 160 14.22 10.89 18.08
N MET A 161 13.32 11.88 18.17
CA MET A 161 13.70 13.29 18.24
C MET A 161 14.45 13.63 19.53
N LYS A 162 14.01 13.08 20.67
CA LYS A 162 14.71 13.26 21.95
C LYS A 162 16.12 12.67 21.91
N GLU A 163 16.30 11.49 21.32
CA GLU A 163 17.61 10.86 21.16
C GLU A 163 18.54 11.67 20.25
N ARG A 164 18.02 12.20 19.15
CA ARG A 164 18.79 13.07 18.25
C ARG A 164 19.29 14.33 18.95
N ASN A 165 18.50 14.92 19.84
CA ASN A 165 18.89 16.10 20.61
C ASN A 165 19.96 15.80 21.68
N LYS A 166 20.03 14.55 22.16
CA LYS A 166 21.09 14.11 23.09
C LYS A 166 22.44 13.91 22.39
N ARG A 167 22.45 13.73 21.06
CA ARG A 167 23.68 13.53 20.29
C ARG A 167 24.42 14.86 20.16
N THR A 168 25.23 15.20 21.15
CA THR A 168 26.18 16.30 21.08
C THR A 168 27.02 16.12 19.82
N LYS A 169 27.06 17.12 18.94
CA LYS A 169 27.95 17.10 17.79
C LYS A 169 29.37 17.03 18.32
N VAL A 170 30.06 15.92 18.11
CA VAL A 170 31.50 15.83 18.36
C VAL A 170 32.18 16.74 17.34
N THR A 171 32.46 17.97 17.75
CA THR A 171 33.23 18.92 16.95
C THR A 171 34.68 18.46 16.95
N LYS A 172 35.12 17.70 15.93
CA LYS A 172 36.54 17.43 15.67
C LYS A 172 37.20 18.67 15.05
N VAL A 173 37.15 19.81 15.73
CA VAL A 173 38.00 20.96 15.36
C VAL A 173 39.01 21.09 16.49
N PRO A 174 40.30 20.76 16.26
CA PRO A 174 41.35 21.01 17.23
C PRO A 174 41.37 22.52 17.53
N ASN A 175 41.29 22.88 18.81
CA ASN A 175 41.45 24.27 19.23
C ASN A 175 42.89 24.69 18.92
N MET A 176 43.10 25.49 17.86
CA MET A 176 44.43 25.90 17.37
C MET A 176 44.99 27.12 18.10
N TYR A 177 44.33 27.64 19.13
CA TYR A 177 44.86 28.78 19.88
C TYR A 177 45.81 28.31 20.98
N VAL A 178 47.10 28.40 20.71
CA VAL A 178 48.15 28.29 21.73
C VAL A 178 48.36 29.70 22.28
N ASP A 179 47.95 29.90 23.52
CA ASP A 179 48.23 31.12 24.29
C ASP A 179 49.72 31.14 24.63
N ASN A 180 50.53 31.75 23.76
CA ASN A 180 51.92 32.07 24.07
C ASN A 180 51.97 33.41 24.81
N GLY A 181 51.46 33.42 26.04
CA GLY A 181 51.67 34.50 26.99
C GLY A 181 53.12 34.53 27.46
N SER A 182 53.96 35.22 26.71
CA SER A 182 55.28 35.67 27.17
C SER A 182 55.09 36.83 28.16
N ASP A 183 54.97 36.52 29.45
CA ASP A 183 55.21 37.52 30.49
C ASP A 183 56.72 37.62 30.69
N VAL A 184 57.27 38.71 30.13
CA VAL A 184 58.63 39.16 30.36
C VAL A 184 58.58 40.07 31.58
N GLU A 185 59.15 39.62 32.70
CA GLU A 185 59.71 40.49 33.74
C GLU A 185 61.21 40.19 33.87
#